data_AF-A0A2P2JLV6-F1
#
_entry.id   AF-A0A2P2JLV6-F1
#
_cell.length_a   1.000
_cell.length_b   1.000
_cell.length_c   1.000
_cell.angle_alpha   90.00
_cell.angle_beta   90.00
_cell.angle_gamma   90.00
#
_symmetry.space_group_name_H-M   'P 1'
#
loop_
_entity.id
_entity.type
_entity.pdbx_description
1 polymer ?
#
loop_
_entity_poly.entity_id
_entity_poly.type
_entity_poly.pdbx_seq_one_letter_code
_entity_poly.pdbx_strand_id
1 'polypeptide(L)'
;MEGISKLPLPNSFVEFLEANGLDPSIYTTIHSTPRYIRLKPGSEAHLEEIEAEINCKLQKVGWLPGFYSLPPHVQIANSKAYKEGKIYGIDAASGAAVLALNISVGDHVLDLCAAPGAKLCLISDLLDDSGSVTGVDVARHRLAACRTMLQKYALGDRCRLFVADGTTFSVIPARDRSDSISCECAIGEKEDLYREWTSRRLWKERKTATKARKPGASKLFSESDHPELIFYGQNSGVVGLTKSELYQVASSGQVSCQGYDKVNYC
;
A
#
# COMPACT_ATOMS: atom_id res chain seq x y z
N MET A 1 -14.94 -23.07 -31.18
CA MET A 1 -15.74 -22.33 -30.17
C MET A 1 -16.22 -23.37 -29.18
N GLU A 2 -15.40 -23.67 -28.18
CA GLU A 2 -15.79 -24.61 -27.13
C GLU A 2 -16.63 -23.87 -26.09
N GLY A 3 -17.88 -24.31 -25.94
CA GLY A 3 -18.81 -23.78 -24.96
C GLY A 3 -18.33 -24.12 -23.55
N ILE A 4 -17.94 -23.10 -22.80
CA ILE A 4 -17.70 -23.22 -21.37
C ILE A 4 -19.02 -23.64 -20.74
N SER A 5 -19.07 -24.89 -20.26
CA SER A 5 -20.20 -25.41 -19.49
C SER A 5 -20.38 -24.55 -18.24
N LYS A 6 -21.40 -23.69 -18.23
CA LYS A 6 -21.86 -22.99 -17.02
C LYS A 6 -22.42 -24.02 -16.06
N LEU A 7 -21.57 -24.62 -15.23
CA LEU A 7 -22.04 -25.42 -14.12
C LEU A 7 -22.92 -24.52 -13.23
N PRO A 8 -24.10 -24.99 -12.80
CA PRO A 8 -24.97 -24.22 -11.92
C PRO A 8 -24.26 -23.96 -10.59
N LEU A 9 -24.59 -22.83 -9.97
CA LEU A 9 -24.10 -22.50 -8.63
C LEU A 9 -24.56 -23.58 -7.63
N PRO A 10 -23.75 -23.93 -6.62
CA PRO A 10 -24.17 -24.89 -5.59
C PRO A 10 -25.44 -24.43 -4.88
N ASN A 11 -26.40 -25.33 -4.65
CA ASN A 11 -27.69 -24.99 -4.02
C ASN A 11 -27.52 -24.29 -2.66
N SER A 12 -26.59 -24.76 -1.82
CA SER A 12 -26.28 -24.13 -0.54
C SER A 12 -25.80 -22.68 -0.67
N PHE A 13 -25.17 -22.34 -1.79
CA PHE A 13 -24.76 -20.97 -2.08
C PHE A 13 -25.94 -20.13 -2.57
N VAL A 14 -26.82 -20.68 -3.41
CA VAL A 14 -28.04 -20.00 -3.87
C VAL A 14 -28.96 -19.68 -2.69
N GLU A 15 -29.22 -20.64 -1.82
CA GLU A 15 -30.01 -20.44 -0.59
C GLU A 15 -29.41 -19.35 0.30
N PHE A 16 -28.08 -19.31 0.45
CA PHE A 16 -27.39 -18.24 1.17
C PHE A 16 -27.61 -16.87 0.52
N LEU A 17 -27.54 -16.77 -0.80
CA LEU A 17 -27.77 -15.51 -1.51
C LEU A 17 -29.21 -15.03 -1.35
N GLU A 18 -30.19 -15.92 -1.54
CA GLU A 18 -31.62 -15.62 -1.37
C GLU A 18 -31.93 -15.16 0.07
N ALA A 19 -31.37 -15.85 1.07
CA ALA A 19 -31.54 -15.49 2.48
C ALA A 19 -30.97 -14.11 2.84
N ASN A 20 -30.01 -13.60 2.07
CA ASN A 20 -29.40 -12.28 2.25
C ASN A 20 -29.92 -11.23 1.24
N GLY A 21 -30.95 -11.55 0.46
CA GLY A 21 -31.52 -10.64 -0.54
C GLY A 21 -30.58 -10.33 -1.71
N LEU A 22 -29.63 -11.22 -1.99
CA LEU A 22 -28.69 -11.11 -3.10
C LEU A 22 -29.20 -11.91 -4.30
N ASP A 23 -29.27 -11.27 -5.46
CA ASP A 23 -29.64 -11.95 -6.70
C ASP A 23 -28.50 -12.87 -7.18
N PRO A 24 -28.71 -14.20 -7.32
CA PRO A 24 -27.71 -15.12 -7.85
C PRO A 24 -27.16 -14.75 -9.23
N SER A 25 -27.93 -13.98 -10.02
CA SER A 25 -27.52 -13.56 -11.36
C SER A 25 -26.20 -12.77 -11.38
N ILE A 26 -25.85 -12.08 -10.28
CA ILE A 26 -24.61 -11.31 -10.13
C ILE A 26 -23.36 -12.19 -10.28
N TYR A 27 -23.45 -13.47 -9.92
CA TYR A 27 -22.35 -14.44 -10.06
C TYR A 27 -22.36 -15.18 -11.40
N THR A 28 -23.45 -15.10 -12.15
CA THR A 28 -23.55 -15.71 -13.49
C THR A 28 -23.12 -14.76 -14.61
N THR A 29 -22.98 -13.47 -14.28
CA THR A 29 -22.59 -12.37 -15.18
C THR A 29 -21.14 -11.90 -14.95
N ILE A 30 -20.32 -12.69 -14.26
CA ILE A 30 -18.90 -12.35 -13.96
C ILE A 30 -18.10 -11.99 -15.22
N HIS A 31 -18.40 -12.62 -16.36
CA HIS A 31 -17.74 -12.33 -17.64
C HIS A 31 -18.03 -10.92 -18.19
N SER A 32 -19.07 -10.26 -17.67
CA SER A 32 -19.42 -8.86 -18.00
C SER A 32 -19.04 -7.87 -16.90
N THR A 33 -18.53 -8.33 -15.76
CA THR A 33 -18.11 -7.43 -14.69
C THR A 33 -16.95 -6.55 -15.20
N PRO A 34 -17.10 -5.22 -15.16
CA PRO A 34 -16.03 -4.33 -15.60
C PRO A 34 -14.82 -4.45 -14.69
N ARG A 35 -13.66 -4.12 -15.24
CA ARG A 35 -12.47 -3.81 -14.42
C ARG A 35 -12.38 -2.31 -14.21
N TYR A 36 -11.64 -1.93 -13.19
CA TYR A 36 -11.46 -0.55 -12.80
C TYR A 36 -9.98 -0.16 -12.85
N ILE A 37 -9.74 1.06 -13.28
CA ILE A 37 -8.45 1.74 -13.19
C ILE A 37 -8.63 3.08 -12.53
N ARG A 38 -7.54 3.57 -11.94
CA ARG A 38 -7.40 4.95 -11.52
C ARG A 38 -6.38 5.66 -12.39
N LEU A 39 -6.68 6.89 -12.77
CA LEU A 39 -5.71 7.83 -13.34
C LEU A 39 -5.00 8.55 -12.19
N LYS A 40 -3.68 8.67 -12.27
CA LYS A 40 -2.91 9.49 -11.33
C LYS A 40 -3.29 10.97 -11.53
N PRO A 41 -3.43 11.78 -10.45
CA PRO A 41 -3.72 13.20 -10.57
C PRO A 41 -2.80 13.90 -11.58
N GLY A 42 -3.39 14.69 -12.48
CA GLY A 42 -2.68 15.37 -13.58
C GLY A 42 -2.63 14.57 -14.88
N SER A 43 -2.97 13.27 -14.86
CA SER A 43 -3.00 12.43 -16.07
C SER A 43 -4.29 12.58 -16.88
N GLU A 44 -5.30 13.28 -16.34
CA GLU A 44 -6.59 13.49 -17.00
C GLU A 44 -6.46 14.25 -18.32
N ALA A 45 -5.46 15.14 -18.44
CA ALA A 45 -5.16 15.84 -19.70
C ALA A 45 -4.74 14.88 -20.83
N HIS A 46 -4.26 13.68 -20.50
CA HIS A 46 -3.82 12.66 -21.45
C HIS A 46 -4.88 11.57 -21.70
N LEU A 47 -6.13 11.76 -21.25
CA LEU A 47 -7.16 10.72 -21.32
C LEU A 47 -7.37 10.19 -22.75
N GLU A 48 -7.42 11.05 -23.75
CA GLU A 48 -7.61 10.65 -25.14
C GLU A 48 -6.45 9.79 -25.68
N GLU A 49 -5.21 10.15 -25.32
CA GLU A 49 -4.01 9.38 -25.65
C GLU A 49 -4.05 8.00 -24.98
N ILE A 50 -4.42 7.96 -23.70
CA ILE A 50 -4.55 6.72 -22.93
C ILE A 50 -5.60 5.80 -23.57
N GLU A 51 -6.77 6.32 -23.91
CA GLU A 51 -7.85 5.58 -24.57
C GLU A 51 -7.42 5.01 -25.93
N ALA A 52 -6.65 5.79 -26.70
CA ALA A 52 -6.09 5.35 -27.97
C ALA A 52 -5.06 4.21 -27.77
N GLU A 53 -4.18 4.32 -26.77
CA GLU A 53 -3.18 3.29 -26.46
C GLU A 53 -3.81 1.96 -26.04
N ILE A 54 -4.89 1.99 -25.25
CA ILE A 54 -5.58 0.79 -24.77
C ILE A 54 -6.65 0.29 -25.75
N ASN A 55 -6.88 1.02 -26.85
CA ASN A 55 -7.93 0.77 -27.84
C ASN A 55 -9.32 0.57 -27.19
N CYS A 56 -9.66 1.42 -26.23
CA CYS A 56 -10.91 1.35 -25.50
C CYS A 56 -11.28 2.71 -24.93
N LYS A 57 -12.56 3.08 -25.08
CA LYS A 57 -13.13 4.24 -24.37
C LYS A 57 -13.34 3.89 -22.90
N LEU A 58 -12.90 4.77 -22.02
CA LEU A 58 -12.97 4.62 -20.58
C LEU A 58 -14.26 5.26 -20.06
N GLN A 59 -14.98 4.52 -19.21
CA GLN A 59 -16.25 5.00 -18.64
C GLN A 59 -16.01 5.53 -17.23
N LYS A 60 -16.13 6.83 -17.02
CA LYS A 60 -15.91 7.48 -15.72
C LYS A 60 -16.86 6.91 -14.65
N VAL A 61 -16.31 6.57 -13.49
CA VAL A 61 -17.11 6.15 -12.33
C VAL A 61 -17.58 7.41 -11.60
N GLY A 62 -18.82 7.84 -11.86
CA GLY A 62 -19.31 9.16 -11.44
C GLY A 62 -19.24 9.45 -9.93
N TRP A 63 -19.37 8.41 -9.09
CA TRP A 63 -19.32 8.52 -7.63
C TRP A 63 -17.92 8.38 -7.04
N LEU A 64 -16.90 8.07 -7.85
CA LEU A 64 -15.53 7.82 -7.40
C LEU A 64 -14.51 8.64 -8.23
N PRO A 65 -14.00 9.76 -7.69
CA PRO A 65 -13.09 10.64 -8.42
C PRO A 65 -11.83 9.94 -8.93
N GLY A 66 -11.45 10.21 -10.18
CA GLY A 66 -10.25 9.64 -10.82
C GLY A 66 -10.38 8.17 -11.25
N PHE A 67 -11.52 7.52 -11.01
CA PHE A 67 -11.75 6.13 -11.40
C PHE A 67 -12.51 6.00 -12.72
N TYR A 68 -12.11 5.00 -13.49
CA TYR A 68 -12.70 4.65 -14.77
C TYR A 68 -12.89 3.14 -14.86
N SER A 69 -13.98 2.75 -15.52
CA SER A 69 -14.28 1.36 -15.83
C SER A 69 -13.95 1.03 -17.28
N LEU A 70 -13.56 -0.23 -17.48
CA LEU A 70 -13.20 -0.80 -18.78
C LEU A 70 -13.67 -2.26 -18.86
N PRO A 71 -13.90 -2.78 -20.07
CA PRO A 71 -14.26 -4.18 -20.24
C PRO A 71 -13.19 -5.15 -19.69
N PRO A 72 -13.57 -6.34 -19.19
CA PRO A 72 -12.65 -7.26 -18.53
C PRO A 72 -11.53 -7.79 -19.43
N HIS A 73 -11.72 -7.81 -20.75
CA HIS A 73 -10.73 -8.29 -21.71
C HIS A 73 -9.66 -7.26 -22.10
N VAL A 74 -9.86 -5.97 -21.82
CA VAL A 74 -8.96 -4.87 -22.26
C VAL A 74 -7.70 -4.82 -21.41
N GLN A 75 -6.54 -5.18 -21.94
CA GLN A 75 -5.29 -5.23 -21.18
C GLN A 75 -4.58 -3.88 -21.12
N ILE A 76 -4.36 -3.37 -19.91
CA ILE A 76 -3.62 -2.11 -19.70
C ILE A 76 -2.11 -2.30 -19.55
N ALA A 77 -1.64 -3.51 -19.19
CA ALA A 77 -0.24 -3.72 -18.81
C ALA A 77 0.79 -3.39 -19.90
N ASN A 78 0.36 -3.46 -21.16
CA ASN A 78 1.22 -3.21 -22.32
C ASN A 78 1.24 -1.73 -22.74
N SER A 79 0.30 -0.90 -22.26
CA SER A 79 0.24 0.52 -22.62
C SER A 79 1.40 1.30 -22.04
N LYS A 80 1.77 2.39 -22.73
CA LYS A 80 2.81 3.29 -22.27
C LYS A 80 2.33 4.02 -21.01
N ALA A 81 1.06 4.43 -20.97
CA ALA A 81 0.43 5.01 -19.80
C ALA A 81 0.56 4.15 -18.54
N TYR A 82 0.38 2.83 -18.64
CA TYR A 82 0.57 1.94 -17.50
C TYR A 82 2.04 1.80 -17.11
N LYS A 83 2.95 1.68 -18.09
CA LYS A 83 4.39 1.53 -17.85
C LYS A 83 5.02 2.78 -17.22
N GLU A 84 4.55 3.96 -17.61
CA GLU A 84 4.96 5.26 -17.08
C GLU A 84 4.29 5.64 -15.77
N GLY A 85 3.38 4.82 -15.26
CA GLY A 85 2.72 5.07 -13.97
C GLY A 85 1.60 6.11 -14.02
N LYS A 86 1.06 6.43 -15.19
CA LYS A 86 -0.09 7.36 -15.35
C LYS A 86 -1.42 6.70 -14.93
N ILE A 87 -1.51 5.38 -15.08
CA ILE A 87 -2.68 4.58 -14.69
C ILE A 87 -2.30 3.35 -13.89
N TYR A 88 -3.21 2.91 -13.02
CA TYR A 88 -3.09 1.63 -12.33
C TYR A 88 -4.44 0.96 -12.09
N GLY A 89 -4.41 -0.37 -12.11
CA GLY A 89 -5.59 -1.19 -11.79
C GLY A 89 -5.83 -1.21 -10.29
N ILE A 90 -7.04 -0.84 -9.89
CA ILE A 90 -7.53 -0.89 -8.52
C ILE A 90 -9.05 -1.02 -8.58
N ASP A 91 -9.61 -1.91 -7.77
CA ASP A 91 -11.05 -2.11 -7.72
C ASP A 91 -11.78 -0.87 -7.18
N ALA A 92 -12.97 -0.58 -7.70
CA ALA A 92 -13.75 0.58 -7.27
C ALA A 92 -14.11 0.52 -5.77
N ALA A 93 -14.39 -0.66 -5.22
CA ALA A 93 -14.66 -0.81 -3.79
C ALA A 93 -13.41 -0.50 -2.95
N SER A 94 -12.21 -0.85 -3.44
CA SER A 94 -10.95 -0.47 -2.79
C SER A 94 -10.72 1.04 -2.80
N GLY A 95 -11.07 1.72 -3.90
CA GLY A 95 -11.04 3.18 -3.96
C GLY A 95 -12.05 3.83 -3.01
N ALA A 96 -13.26 3.28 -2.95
CA ALA A 96 -14.32 3.73 -2.04
C ALA A 96 -13.88 3.64 -0.56
N ALA A 97 -13.22 2.54 -0.19
CA ALA A 97 -12.70 2.34 1.15
C ALA A 97 -11.69 3.42 1.55
N VAL A 98 -10.77 3.79 0.64
CA VAL A 98 -9.80 4.86 0.91
C VAL A 98 -10.49 6.23 0.97
N LEU A 99 -11.46 6.49 0.09
CA LEU A 99 -12.22 7.74 0.12
C LEU A 99 -12.99 7.91 1.45
N ALA A 100 -13.52 6.82 1.99
CA ALA A 100 -14.23 6.82 3.27
C ALA A 100 -13.34 7.17 4.48
N LEU A 101 -12.02 7.00 4.38
CA LEU A 101 -11.08 7.44 5.43
C LEU A 101 -11.05 8.97 5.57
N ASN A 102 -11.47 9.70 4.54
CA ASN A 102 -11.48 11.17 4.50
C ASN A 102 -10.09 11.74 4.89
N ILE A 103 -9.07 11.30 4.16
CA ILE A 103 -7.68 11.69 4.34
C ILE A 103 -7.51 13.16 3.94
N SER A 104 -6.86 13.92 4.82
CA SER A 104 -6.48 15.32 4.57
C SER A 104 -4.98 15.41 4.29
N VAL A 105 -4.57 16.44 3.55
CA VAL A 105 -3.15 16.77 3.37
C VAL A 105 -2.52 16.99 4.75
N GLY A 106 -1.38 16.36 5.00
CA GLY A 106 -0.72 16.38 6.31
C GLY A 106 -1.03 15.21 7.24
N ASP A 107 -2.06 14.41 6.97
CA ASP A 107 -2.40 13.26 7.80
C ASP A 107 -1.25 12.23 7.84
N HIS A 108 -1.08 11.58 8.98
CA HIS A 108 -0.27 10.38 9.13
C HIS A 108 -1.18 9.15 9.10
N VAL A 109 -1.06 8.36 8.02
CA VAL A 109 -1.95 7.24 7.76
C VAL A 109 -1.23 5.91 7.97
N LEU A 110 -1.90 4.97 8.65
CA LEU A 110 -1.45 3.58 8.80
C LEU A 110 -2.29 2.64 7.92
N ASP A 111 -1.65 1.82 7.11
CA ASP A 111 -2.28 0.74 6.33
C ASP A 111 -1.77 -0.60 6.87
N LEU A 112 -2.58 -1.28 7.69
CA LEU A 112 -2.16 -2.45 8.48
C LEU A 112 -2.04 -3.75 7.66
N CYS A 113 -2.53 -3.75 6.43
CA CYS A 113 -2.49 -4.89 5.50
C CYS A 113 -2.18 -4.37 4.10
N ALA A 114 -1.07 -3.64 3.99
CA ALA A 114 -0.77 -2.79 2.86
C ALA A 114 -0.52 -3.53 1.54
N ALA A 115 -0.05 -4.77 1.57
CA ALA A 115 0.35 -5.44 0.34
C ALA A 115 -0.86 -5.93 -0.47
N PRO A 116 -0.89 -5.84 -1.81
CA PRO A 116 0.24 -5.54 -2.69
C PRO A 116 0.50 -4.04 -2.94
N GLY A 117 -0.24 -3.12 -2.31
CA GLY A 117 0.11 -1.69 -2.29
C GLY A 117 -0.84 -0.74 -3.02
N ALA A 118 -1.92 -1.22 -3.64
CA ALA A 118 -2.79 -0.35 -4.44
C ALA A 118 -3.52 0.71 -3.61
N LYS A 119 -4.08 0.34 -2.45
CA LYS A 119 -4.70 1.29 -1.50
C LYS A 119 -3.65 2.22 -0.90
N LEU A 120 -2.49 1.69 -0.51
CA LEU A 120 -1.37 2.48 -0.01
C LEU A 120 -0.91 3.54 -1.04
N CYS A 121 -0.81 3.20 -2.32
CA CYS A 121 -0.54 4.18 -3.39
C CYS A 121 -1.64 5.24 -3.47
N LEU A 122 -2.91 4.85 -3.41
CA LEU A 122 -4.03 5.81 -3.42
C LEU A 122 -3.98 6.75 -2.20
N ILE A 123 -3.71 6.23 -1.01
CA ILE A 123 -3.51 7.02 0.21
C ILE A 123 -2.35 8.01 0.00
N SER A 124 -1.22 7.55 -0.52
CA SER A 124 -0.06 8.41 -0.78
C SER A 124 -0.32 9.49 -1.83
N ASP A 125 -1.16 9.23 -2.85
CA ASP A 125 -1.58 10.24 -3.82
C ASP A 125 -2.47 11.33 -3.18
N LEU A 126 -3.23 11.00 -2.12
CA LEU A 126 -4.15 11.93 -1.45
C LEU A 126 -3.45 12.84 -0.43
N LEU A 127 -2.34 12.38 0.14
CA LEU A 127 -1.52 13.16 1.08
C LEU A 127 -0.71 14.27 0.40
N ASP A 128 -0.43 14.11 -0.90
CA ASP A 128 0.35 15.03 -1.72
C ASP A 128 1.74 15.31 -1.13
N ASP A 129 2.03 16.57 -0.76
CA ASP A 129 3.33 17.04 -0.34
C ASP A 129 3.51 17.10 1.19
N SER A 130 2.55 16.62 1.99
CA SER A 130 2.61 16.66 3.45
C SER A 130 2.04 15.40 4.10
N GLY A 131 2.46 15.10 5.33
CA GLY A 131 2.06 13.88 6.04
C GLY A 131 2.92 12.66 5.70
N SER A 132 2.47 11.46 6.08
CA SER A 132 3.16 10.22 5.72
C SER A 132 2.29 8.96 5.77
N VAL A 133 2.69 7.93 5.02
CA VAL A 133 2.02 6.62 5.01
C VAL A 133 2.91 5.54 5.62
N THR A 134 2.40 4.79 6.58
CA THR A 134 3.02 3.56 7.07
C THR A 134 2.26 2.36 6.54
N GLY A 135 2.93 1.51 5.76
CA GLY A 135 2.38 0.22 5.35
C GLY A 135 2.92 -0.92 6.20
N VAL A 136 2.04 -1.81 6.66
CA VAL A 136 2.39 -3.01 7.42
C VAL A 136 1.80 -4.22 6.72
N ASP A 137 2.54 -5.31 6.66
CA ASP A 137 2.02 -6.61 6.23
C ASP A 137 2.94 -7.72 6.75
N VAL A 138 2.37 -8.86 7.12
CA VAL A 138 3.14 -10.02 7.59
C VAL A 138 3.96 -10.67 6.46
N ALA A 139 3.51 -10.54 5.20
CA ALA A 139 4.10 -11.21 4.06
C ALA A 139 5.15 -10.33 3.36
N ARG A 140 6.42 -10.45 3.78
CA ARG A 140 7.58 -9.73 3.19
C ARG A 140 7.62 -9.76 1.66
N HIS A 141 7.31 -10.89 1.03
CA HIS A 141 7.33 -11.01 -0.43
C HIS A 141 6.24 -10.18 -1.12
N ARG A 142 5.05 -10.05 -0.49
CA ARG A 142 3.97 -9.19 -0.99
C ARG A 142 4.33 -7.71 -0.81
N LEU A 143 4.96 -7.33 0.31
CA LEU A 143 5.45 -5.96 0.48
C LEU A 143 6.58 -5.59 -0.49
N ALA A 144 7.37 -6.55 -0.96
CA ALA A 144 8.32 -6.28 -2.03
C ALA A 144 7.61 -5.81 -3.32
N ALA A 145 6.43 -6.36 -3.62
CA ALA A 145 5.58 -5.88 -4.72
C ALA A 145 5.01 -4.49 -4.43
N CYS A 146 4.59 -4.22 -3.19
CA CYS A 146 4.17 -2.88 -2.75
C CYS A 146 5.27 -1.84 -2.96
N ARG A 147 6.52 -2.15 -2.59
CA ARG A 147 7.67 -1.29 -2.85
C ARG A 147 7.86 -1.02 -4.35
N THR A 148 7.77 -2.06 -5.18
CA THR A 148 7.86 -1.89 -6.64
C THR A 148 6.74 -1.00 -7.18
N MET A 149 5.53 -1.12 -6.63
CA MET A 149 4.40 -0.26 -6.98
C MET A 149 4.69 1.20 -6.60
N LEU A 150 5.08 1.47 -5.36
CA LEU A 150 5.48 2.79 -4.88
C LEU A 150 6.57 3.45 -5.74
N GLN A 151 7.59 2.68 -6.12
CA GLN A 151 8.66 3.17 -6.99
C GLN A 151 8.16 3.48 -8.40
N LYS A 152 7.36 2.58 -8.98
CA LYS A 152 6.80 2.74 -10.32
C LYS A 152 5.93 4.00 -10.43
N TYR A 153 5.12 4.27 -9.41
CA TYR A 153 4.20 5.41 -9.40
C TYR A 153 4.81 6.69 -8.81
N ALA A 154 6.08 6.65 -8.40
CA ALA A 154 6.78 7.76 -7.73
C ALA A 154 6.02 8.27 -6.49
N LEU A 155 5.54 7.34 -5.65
CA LEU A 155 4.79 7.61 -4.41
C LEU A 155 5.52 7.14 -3.16
N GLY A 156 6.77 6.69 -3.32
CA GLY A 156 7.54 6.12 -2.23
C GLY A 156 8.07 7.13 -1.22
N ASP A 157 8.07 8.42 -1.54
CA ASP A 157 8.86 9.42 -0.83
C ASP A 157 8.43 9.64 0.63
N ARG A 158 7.13 9.69 0.88
CA ARG A 158 6.55 9.84 2.23
C ARG A 158 6.06 8.51 2.82
N CYS A 159 6.44 7.39 2.21
CA CYS A 159 6.02 6.05 2.62
C CYS A 159 7.12 5.33 3.42
N ARG A 160 6.71 4.50 4.37
CA ARG A 160 7.57 3.52 5.08
C ARG A 160 6.85 2.18 5.19
N LEU A 161 7.56 1.08 4.95
CA LEU A 161 6.99 -0.27 4.95
C LEU A 161 7.65 -1.16 6.01
N PHE A 162 6.83 -1.78 6.85
CA PHE A 162 7.24 -2.71 7.89
C PHE A 162 6.70 -4.12 7.61
N VAL A 163 7.56 -5.12 7.81
CA VAL A 163 7.13 -6.50 7.94
C VAL A 163 6.82 -6.75 9.41
N ALA A 164 5.56 -6.95 9.75
CA ALA A 164 5.10 -7.21 11.12
C ALA A 164 3.72 -7.86 11.14
N ASP A 165 3.34 -8.40 12.30
CA ASP A 165 1.96 -8.76 12.59
C ASP A 165 1.16 -7.47 12.90
N GLY A 166 0.10 -7.22 12.13
CA GLY A 166 -0.75 -6.05 12.33
C GLY A 166 -1.50 -6.03 13.66
N THR A 167 -1.65 -7.17 14.33
CA THR A 167 -2.31 -7.27 15.65
C THR A 167 -1.42 -6.80 16.81
N THR A 168 -0.10 -6.73 16.60
CA THR A 168 0.88 -6.33 17.61
C THR A 168 1.70 -5.09 17.22
N PHE A 169 1.48 -4.54 16.02
CA PHE A 169 2.20 -3.38 15.52
C PHE A 169 1.88 -2.10 16.33
N SER A 170 2.92 -1.50 16.91
CA SER A 170 2.78 -0.34 17.83
C SER A 170 3.76 0.81 17.54
N VAL A 171 4.39 0.82 16.37
CA VAL A 171 5.31 1.91 15.97
C VAL A 171 4.49 3.15 15.66
N ILE A 172 4.85 4.28 16.27
CA ILE A 172 4.18 5.57 16.05
C ILE A 172 4.58 6.20 14.71
N PRO A 173 3.77 7.11 14.15
CA PRO A 173 4.17 7.84 12.95
C PRO A 173 5.43 8.68 13.19
N ALA A 174 6.44 8.47 12.34
CA ALA A 174 7.58 9.37 12.26
C ALA A 174 7.12 10.69 11.62
N ARG A 175 7.10 11.76 12.43
CA ARG A 175 6.76 13.13 12.00
C ARG A 175 8.03 13.88 11.62
N ASP A 176 7.92 14.86 10.73
CA ASP A 176 9.07 15.67 10.33
C ASP A 176 9.58 16.48 11.52
N ARG A 177 10.91 16.59 11.68
CA ARG A 177 11.54 17.21 12.88
C ARG A 177 11.35 18.74 12.94
N SER A 178 10.64 19.34 12.00
CA SER A 178 10.39 20.79 11.99
C SER A 178 9.51 21.26 13.16
N ASP A 179 8.70 20.38 13.74
CA ASP A 179 7.63 20.78 14.68
C ASP A 179 7.85 20.36 16.15
N SER A 180 9.06 19.98 16.56
CA SER A 180 9.32 19.70 18.00
C SER A 180 10.68 20.19 18.50
N ILE A 181 10.61 21.36 19.13
CA ILE A 181 11.14 21.73 20.46
C ILE A 181 12.40 20.95 20.90
N SER A 182 13.47 21.74 21.09
CA SER A 182 14.72 21.44 21.79
C SER A 182 14.61 20.36 22.86
N CYS A 183 14.96 19.13 22.51
CA CYS A 183 15.38 18.12 23.47
C CYS A 183 16.88 17.91 23.25
N GLU A 184 17.68 18.62 24.05
CA GLU A 184 19.12 18.39 24.14
C GLU A 184 19.35 16.99 24.71
N CYS A 185 19.72 16.04 23.85
CA CYS A 185 20.26 14.76 24.28
C CYS A 185 21.43 14.37 23.37
N ALA A 186 22.61 14.52 23.97
CA ALA A 186 23.83 13.74 23.79
C ALA A 186 24.50 13.72 22.41
N ILE A 187 25.67 14.37 22.40
CA ILE A 187 26.80 14.06 21.53
C ILE A 187 27.16 12.57 21.77
N GLY A 188 26.78 11.71 20.84
CA GLY A 188 27.10 10.27 20.83
C GLY A 188 27.11 9.73 19.41
N GLU A 189 28.27 9.22 18.99
CA GLU A 189 28.59 8.39 17.81
C GLU A 189 27.64 8.45 16.58
N LYS A 190 28.12 9.11 15.52
CA LYS A 190 27.50 9.25 14.18
C LYS A 190 27.18 7.93 13.42
N GLU A 191 27.29 6.76 14.02
CA GLU A 191 27.26 5.47 13.31
C GLU A 191 25.86 4.85 13.09
N ASP A 192 24.83 5.22 13.85
CA ASP A 192 23.54 4.49 13.86
C ASP A 192 22.32 5.23 13.28
N LEU A 193 22.53 6.30 12.51
CA LEU A 193 21.45 7.05 11.87
C LEU A 193 20.98 6.41 10.56
N TYR A 194 19.67 6.35 10.35
CA TYR A 194 19.08 6.01 9.06
C TYR A 194 19.46 7.06 8.02
N ARG A 195 20.22 6.66 7.01
CA ARG A 195 20.55 7.49 5.84
C ARG A 195 19.47 7.36 4.78
N GLU A 196 19.57 8.12 3.69
CA GLU A 196 18.73 7.95 2.51
C GLU A 196 18.65 6.48 2.09
N TRP A 197 17.44 6.02 1.83
CA TRP A 197 17.20 4.63 1.50
C TRP A 197 17.87 4.26 0.17
N THR A 198 18.54 3.11 0.16
CA THR A 198 19.11 2.55 -1.08
C THR A 198 18.63 1.13 -1.30
N SER A 199 18.44 0.76 -2.57
CA SER A 199 18.05 -0.61 -2.95
C SER A 199 19.12 -1.66 -2.63
N ARG A 200 20.37 -1.23 -2.42
CA ARG A 200 21.50 -2.10 -2.11
C ARG A 200 21.50 -2.43 -0.62
N ARG A 201 21.06 -3.64 -0.28
CA ARG A 201 21.34 -4.21 1.05
C ARG A 201 22.83 -4.13 1.36
N LEU A 202 23.18 -3.66 2.54
CA LEU A 202 24.55 -3.69 3.03
C LEU A 202 25.02 -5.15 3.03
N TRP A 203 26.28 -5.39 2.65
CA TRP A 203 26.85 -6.73 2.55
C TRP A 203 26.65 -7.59 3.82
N LYS A 204 26.68 -6.96 5.00
CA LYS A 204 26.38 -7.57 6.30
C LYS A 204 24.97 -8.16 6.37
N GLU A 205 23.96 -7.43 5.90
CA GLU A 205 22.54 -7.85 5.87
C GLU A 205 22.28 -8.99 4.87
N ARG A 206 23.03 -8.99 3.75
CA ARG A 206 22.98 -10.12 2.80
C ARG A 206 23.50 -11.39 3.46
N LYS A 207 24.58 -11.29 4.25
CA LYS A 207 25.20 -12.43 4.92
C LYS A 207 24.28 -13.04 5.99
N THR A 208 23.59 -12.21 6.79
CA THR A 208 22.59 -12.67 7.77
C THR A 208 21.36 -13.29 7.08
N ALA A 209 20.84 -12.68 6.02
CA ALA A 209 19.71 -13.23 5.26
C ALA A 209 20.04 -14.56 4.55
N THR A 210 21.26 -14.73 4.06
CA THR A 210 21.74 -16.00 3.48
C THR A 210 21.95 -17.07 4.55
N LYS A 211 22.38 -16.68 5.76
CA LYS A 211 22.52 -17.60 6.90
C LYS A 211 21.16 -18.12 7.39
N ALA A 212 20.12 -17.28 7.35
CA ALA A 212 18.73 -17.64 7.67
C ALA A 212 18.03 -18.52 6.60
N ARG A 213 18.62 -18.68 5.41
CA ARG A 213 18.07 -19.48 4.29
C ARG A 213 18.68 -20.88 4.14
N LYS A 214 19.63 -21.29 5.00
CA LYS A 214 20.25 -22.62 4.92
C LYS A 214 19.29 -23.72 5.37
N PRO A 215 19.10 -24.81 4.59
CA PRO A 215 18.28 -25.94 4.97
C PRO A 215 19.02 -26.72 6.07
N GLY A 216 18.45 -26.78 7.27
CA GLY A 216 19.07 -27.40 8.45
C GLY A 216 19.21 -26.48 9.67
N ALA A 217 18.99 -25.17 9.50
CA ALA A 217 18.59 -24.35 10.64
C ALA A 217 17.14 -24.70 10.94
N SER A 218 16.87 -25.28 12.11
CA SER A 218 15.52 -25.37 12.65
C SER A 218 14.82 -24.05 12.40
N LYS A 219 13.63 -24.11 11.81
CA LYS A 219 12.71 -22.98 11.64
C LYS A 219 12.17 -22.58 13.01
N LEU A 220 13.05 -22.34 13.99
CA LEU A 220 12.78 -21.33 14.99
C LEU A 220 12.69 -20.05 14.17
N PHE A 221 11.47 -19.56 14.04
CA PHE A 221 11.25 -18.15 13.84
C PHE A 221 12.28 -17.43 14.70
N SER A 222 13.28 -16.79 14.09
CA SER A 222 13.90 -15.65 14.75
C SER A 222 12.85 -14.53 14.63
N GLU A 223 11.75 -14.70 15.36
CA GLU A 223 10.87 -13.64 15.83
C GLU A 223 11.78 -12.72 16.62
N SER A 224 12.41 -11.77 15.92
CA SER A 224 12.48 -10.47 16.54
C SER A 224 11.04 -10.01 16.60
N ASP A 225 10.44 -9.93 17.80
CA ASP A 225 9.12 -9.33 18.08
C ASP A 225 8.99 -7.88 17.57
N HIS A 226 10.04 -7.35 16.96
CA HIS A 226 10.10 -6.00 16.46
C HIS A 226 9.78 -5.95 14.96
N PRO A 227 8.89 -5.03 14.54
CA PRO A 227 8.63 -4.76 13.14
C PRO A 227 9.92 -4.55 12.33
N GLU A 228 10.02 -5.16 11.16
CA GLU A 228 11.19 -4.99 10.29
C GLU A 228 10.91 -3.91 9.24
N LEU A 229 11.58 -2.76 9.34
CA LEU A 229 11.57 -1.74 8.29
C LEU A 229 12.30 -2.23 7.02
N ILE A 230 11.60 -2.31 5.89
CA ILE A 230 12.15 -2.81 4.62
C ILE A 230 12.21 -1.77 3.49
N PHE A 231 11.51 -0.65 3.65
CA PHE A 231 11.49 0.48 2.72
C PHE A 231 11.10 1.75 3.46
N TYR A 232 11.72 2.86 3.10
CA TYR A 232 11.32 4.19 3.53
C TYR A 232 11.76 5.23 2.49
N GLY A 233 10.93 6.22 2.21
CA GLY A 233 11.30 7.33 1.32
C GLY A 233 12.08 8.42 2.03
N GLN A 234 12.52 9.44 1.29
CA GLN A 234 13.39 10.50 1.81
C GLN A 234 12.63 11.35 2.84
N ASN A 235 11.39 11.72 2.53
CA ASN A 235 10.51 12.51 3.40
C ASN A 235 9.53 11.66 4.24
N SER A 236 9.87 10.40 4.49
CA SER A 236 9.07 9.48 5.31
C SER A 236 9.20 9.72 6.82
N GLY A 237 10.00 10.70 7.25
CA GLY A 237 10.35 10.97 8.65
C GLY A 237 11.39 10.02 9.24
N VAL A 238 11.87 9.02 8.48
CA VAL A 238 12.84 8.02 8.97
C VAL A 238 14.28 8.51 8.86
N VAL A 239 14.62 9.25 7.81
CA VAL A 239 15.99 9.72 7.57
C VAL A 239 16.44 10.63 8.72
N GLY A 240 17.62 10.35 9.28
CA GLY A 240 18.17 11.07 10.41
C GLY A 240 17.67 10.59 11.78
N LEU A 241 16.80 9.58 11.85
CA LEU A 241 16.47 8.90 13.10
C LEU A 241 17.46 7.77 13.41
N THR A 242 17.67 7.52 14.70
CA THR A 242 18.27 6.28 15.22
C THR A 242 17.24 5.16 15.24
N LYS A 243 17.70 3.91 15.37
CA LYS A 243 16.82 2.76 15.60
C LYS A 243 15.97 2.95 16.86
N SER A 244 16.56 3.40 17.96
CA SER A 244 15.82 3.64 19.20
C SER A 244 14.69 4.65 19.04
N GLU A 245 14.92 5.76 18.32
CA GLU A 245 13.89 6.79 18.08
C GLU A 245 12.77 6.27 17.18
N LEU A 246 13.11 5.54 16.10
CA LEU A 246 12.09 5.00 15.19
C LEU A 246 11.17 3.98 15.87
N TYR A 247 11.72 3.10 16.71
CA TYR A 247 10.97 2.05 17.39
C TYR A 247 10.50 2.46 18.80
N GLN A 248 10.45 3.76 19.10
CA GLN A 248 9.79 4.23 20.32
C GLN A 248 8.32 3.82 20.32
N VAL A 249 7.91 3.17 21.41
CA VAL A 249 6.53 2.80 21.66
C VAL A 249 5.90 3.93 22.48
N ALA A 250 4.71 4.39 22.09
CA ALA A 250 3.97 5.38 22.87
C ALA A 250 3.76 4.86 24.30
N SER A 251 4.18 5.64 25.31
CA SER A 251 3.77 5.39 26.69
C SER A 251 2.27 5.64 26.82
N SER A 252 1.57 4.89 27.67
CA SER A 252 0.10 4.89 27.79
C SER A 252 -0.53 6.25 28.11
N GLY A 253 0.27 7.26 28.48
CA GLY A 253 -0.16 8.65 28.73
C GLY A 253 0.00 9.63 27.56
N GLN A 254 0.64 9.25 26.44
CA GLN A 254 0.95 10.13 25.30
C GLN A 254 0.18 9.79 24.00
N VAL A 255 -0.67 8.75 24.04
CA VAL A 255 -1.34 8.20 22.85
C VAL A 255 -2.31 9.21 22.19
N SER A 256 -2.88 10.15 22.95
CA SER A 256 -3.85 11.11 22.42
C SER A 256 -3.26 12.17 21.47
N CYS A 257 -1.92 12.33 21.42
CA CYS A 257 -1.27 13.34 20.57
C CYS A 257 -0.20 12.79 19.62
N GLN A 258 0.09 11.49 19.65
CA GLN A 258 1.19 10.88 18.88
C GLN A 258 0.75 9.73 17.96
N GLY A 259 -0.53 9.39 17.94
CA GLY A 259 -1.08 8.33 17.07
C GLY A 259 -1.15 8.72 15.58
N TYR A 260 -1.57 7.74 14.78
CA TYR A 260 -1.96 7.95 13.39
C TYR A 260 -3.31 8.67 13.32
N ASP A 261 -3.45 9.61 12.39
CA ASP A 261 -4.68 10.35 12.18
C ASP A 261 -5.76 9.47 11.54
N LYS A 262 -5.33 8.52 10.68
CA LYS A 262 -6.19 7.56 9.98
C LYS A 262 -5.60 6.16 9.97
N VAL A 263 -6.45 5.14 10.03
CA VAL A 263 -6.04 3.73 9.94
C VAL A 263 -6.92 2.98 8.94
N ASN A 264 -6.27 2.32 7.98
CA ASN A 264 -6.88 1.41 7.02
C ASN A 264 -6.68 -0.05 7.46
N TYR A 265 -7.77 -0.78 7.66
CA TYR A 265 -7.77 -2.18 8.13
C TYR A 265 -7.98 -3.22 7.02
N CYS A 266 -7.99 -2.78 5.75
CA CYS A 266 -8.44 -3.46 4.52
C CYS A 266 -9.93 -3.33 4.18
#